data_AF-A0A9Q1IM86-F1
#
_entry.id   AF-A0A9Q1IM86-F1
#
_cell.length_a   1.000
_cell.length_b   1.000
_cell.length_c   1.000
_cell.angle_alpha   90.00
_cell.angle_beta   90.00
_cell.angle_gamma   90.00
#
_symmetry.space_group_name_H-M   'P 1'
#
loop_
_entity.id
_entity.type
_entity.pdbx_description
1 polymer ?
#
loop_
_entity_poly.entity_id
_entity_poly.type
_entity_poly.pdbx_seq_one_letter_code
_entity_poly.pdbx_strand_id
1 'polypeptide(L)'
;MRGLLLKLLFSLLLCLFILGTVLTAFVWYVFNYSDVKPHSQTRKSSESDSSLACKECRENTIDKMVELYSHTWKKQNANFNKFRSQLANKCRGVSTAIVTQKNTPLESKIFYDGEKRKPLQVTPKLYSTFAKEQPFQNAIDSAHFVFRCNLPPLDNAYGRDVGNKTDLVTANPSILMEKFEGLMEHRRPFVESLSRYGDSLLLLPAFSYTHNTPVSLRALYTLQDFRSPVRPIFLNPQYLQSLAQFWRAQGLRTVRLSTGIMVASLALELCANVHLYGFWPYAQHPQDRRRSPTTTTTTGRAKRRCTQCRPSSDTCCASTTRAWSGFTWANVIQGPGMQGNHSHAPPLAPPPAPPPEKFTALERHDFNPPLSQQPHGSAATCAFRAGTWQPHKIAG
;
A
#
# COMPACT_ATOMS: atom_id res chain seq x y z
N MET A 1 -40.70 -64.86 23.78
CA MET A 1 -39.67 -64.24 22.89
C MET A 1 -39.99 -62.79 22.46
N ARG A 2 -41.26 -62.36 22.31
CA ARG A 2 -41.60 -60.98 21.88
C ARG A 2 -41.24 -59.86 22.86
N GLY A 3 -41.35 -60.09 24.18
CA GLY A 3 -41.02 -59.08 25.19
C GLY A 3 -39.51 -58.83 25.37
N LEU A 4 -38.66 -59.81 25.04
CA LEU A 4 -37.21 -59.66 25.12
C LEU A 4 -36.68 -58.81 23.96
N LEU A 5 -37.22 -59.03 22.76
CA LEU A 5 -36.89 -58.24 21.57
C LEU A 5 -37.29 -56.77 21.74
N LEU A 6 -38.47 -56.51 22.33
CA LEU A 6 -38.92 -55.14 22.57
C LEU A 6 -38.05 -54.41 23.60
N LYS A 7 -37.58 -55.11 24.65
CA LYS A 7 -36.63 -54.56 25.63
C LYS A 7 -35.26 -54.27 25.01
N LEU A 8 -34.78 -55.15 24.13
CA LEU A 8 -33.53 -54.94 23.38
C LEU A 8 -33.63 -53.75 22.42
N LEU A 9 -34.73 -53.61 21.70
CA LEU A 9 -34.96 -52.48 20.80
C LEU A 9 -35.10 -51.16 21.58
N PHE A 10 -35.79 -51.16 22.71
CA PHE A 10 -35.91 -49.98 23.57
C PHE A 10 -34.55 -49.60 24.18
N SER A 11 -33.76 -50.58 24.62
CA SER A 11 -32.40 -50.35 25.12
C SER A 11 -31.49 -49.80 24.03
N LEU A 12 -31.58 -50.30 22.80
CA LEU A 12 -30.79 -49.83 21.67
C LEU A 12 -31.15 -48.38 21.32
N LEU A 13 -32.44 -48.05 21.28
CA LEU A 13 -32.92 -46.69 21.01
C LEU A 13 -32.47 -45.71 22.10
N LEU A 14 -32.52 -46.13 23.37
CA LEU A 14 -32.03 -45.33 24.48
C LEU A 14 -30.51 -45.10 24.38
N CYS A 15 -29.73 -46.14 24.04
CA CYS A 15 -28.29 -46.01 23.83
C CYS A 15 -27.95 -45.07 22.65
N LEU A 16 -28.68 -45.14 21.54
CA LEU A 16 -28.48 -44.25 20.40
C LEU A 16 -28.83 -42.80 20.73
N PHE A 17 -29.88 -42.58 21.54
CA PHE A 17 -30.25 -41.25 22.00
C PHE A 17 -29.17 -40.66 22.93
N ILE A 18 -28.62 -41.45 23.85
CA ILE A 18 -27.52 -41.03 24.74
C ILE A 18 -26.24 -40.78 23.92
N LEU A 19 -25.93 -41.64 22.93
CA LEU A 19 -24.77 -41.41 22.07
C LEU A 19 -24.91 -40.10 21.27
N GLY A 20 -26.12 -39.82 20.75
CA GLY A 20 -26.41 -38.59 20.01
C GLY A 20 -26.26 -37.33 20.86
N THR A 21 -26.74 -37.35 22.11
CA THR A 21 -26.59 -36.21 23.03
C THR A 21 -25.12 -36.00 23.44
N VAL A 22 -24.37 -37.08 23.66
CA VAL A 22 -22.92 -36.98 23.95
C VAL A 22 -22.14 -36.47 22.74
N LEU A 23 -22.45 -36.92 21.52
CA LEU A 23 -21.79 -36.44 20.30
C LEU A 23 -22.08 -34.97 20.03
N THR A 24 -23.32 -34.52 20.22
CA THR A 24 -23.67 -33.10 20.05
C THR A 24 -23.02 -32.24 21.12
N ALA A 25 -22.96 -32.69 22.37
CA ALA A 25 -22.23 -32.01 23.44
C ALA A 25 -20.71 -31.99 23.18
N PHE A 26 -20.14 -33.06 22.62
CA PHE A 26 -18.73 -33.13 22.25
C PHE A 26 -18.40 -32.22 21.06
N VAL A 27 -19.26 -32.17 20.04
CA VAL A 27 -19.12 -31.22 18.91
C VAL A 27 -19.25 -29.79 19.41
N TRP A 28 -20.23 -29.50 20.26
CA TRP A 28 -20.38 -28.19 20.90
C TRP A 28 -19.16 -27.84 21.77
N TYR A 29 -18.63 -28.80 22.54
CA TYR A 29 -17.41 -28.64 23.32
C TYR A 29 -16.19 -28.38 22.43
N VAL A 30 -15.96 -29.14 21.36
CA VAL A 30 -14.82 -28.94 20.46
C VAL A 30 -14.91 -27.61 19.70
N PHE A 31 -16.11 -27.22 19.25
CA PHE A 31 -16.32 -25.94 18.57
C PHE A 31 -16.23 -24.73 19.51
N ASN A 32 -16.69 -24.83 20.77
CA ASN A 32 -16.60 -23.72 21.75
C ASN A 32 -15.27 -23.71 22.54
N TYR A 33 -14.60 -24.84 22.71
CA TYR A 33 -13.29 -24.94 23.39
C TYR A 33 -12.14 -24.49 22.47
N SER A 34 -12.40 -24.36 21.16
CA SER A 34 -11.45 -23.75 20.22
C SER A 34 -11.32 -22.23 20.41
N ASP A 35 -12.17 -21.58 21.22
CA ASP A 35 -12.11 -20.13 21.50
C ASP A 35 -11.62 -19.77 22.92
N VAL A 36 -11.18 -20.74 23.73
CA VAL A 36 -10.58 -20.47 25.05
C VAL A 36 -9.10 -20.85 25.02
N LYS A 37 -8.24 -19.85 24.77
CA LYS A 37 -6.79 -19.98 25.00
C LYS A 37 -6.55 -20.30 26.48
N PRO A 38 -5.78 -21.34 26.83
CA PRO A 38 -5.38 -21.54 28.22
C PRO A 38 -4.59 -20.32 28.68
N HIS A 39 -4.99 -19.79 29.84
CA HIS A 39 -4.30 -18.73 30.55
C HIS A 39 -2.89 -19.21 30.88
N SER A 40 -1.92 -18.93 30.00
CA SER A 40 -0.52 -19.06 30.36
C SER A 40 -0.25 -18.02 31.43
N GLN A 41 0.01 -18.47 32.66
CA GLN A 41 0.51 -17.64 33.74
C GLN A 41 1.68 -16.79 33.20
N THR A 42 1.44 -15.50 33.07
CA THR A 42 2.48 -14.51 32.76
C THR A 42 3.51 -14.55 33.88
N ARG A 43 4.67 -15.16 33.62
CA ARG A 43 5.90 -14.77 34.29
C ARG A 43 6.05 -13.26 34.06
N LYS A 44 5.92 -12.46 35.12
CA LYS A 44 6.32 -11.05 35.13
C LYS A 44 7.84 -11.02 34.96
N SER A 45 8.32 -10.87 33.74
CA SER A 45 9.70 -10.49 33.45
C SER A 45 9.68 -9.19 32.64
N SER A 46 10.21 -8.12 33.24
CA SER A 46 10.71 -6.89 32.61
C SER A 46 9.90 -6.32 31.41
N GLU A 47 8.69 -5.86 31.68
CA GLU A 47 7.88 -5.12 30.69
C GLU A 47 8.36 -3.65 30.50
N SER A 48 9.28 -3.15 31.34
CA SER A 48 9.81 -1.78 31.27
C SER A 48 10.92 -1.59 30.22
N ASP A 49 11.98 -2.41 30.24
CA ASP A 49 13.17 -2.21 29.40
C ASP A 49 12.92 -2.41 27.90
N SER A 50 12.12 -3.40 27.53
CA SER A 50 11.81 -3.67 26.12
C SER A 50 10.93 -2.57 25.50
N SER A 51 10.08 -1.92 26.30
CA SER A 51 9.22 -0.82 25.84
C SER A 51 10.00 0.49 25.71
N LEU A 52 10.95 0.74 26.62
CA LEU A 52 11.85 1.89 26.59
C LEU A 52 12.79 1.83 25.38
N ALA A 53 13.44 0.69 25.15
CA ALA A 53 14.29 0.47 23.98
C ALA A 53 13.51 0.61 22.65
N CYS A 54 12.24 0.17 22.61
CA CYS A 54 11.38 0.37 21.44
C CYS A 54 10.98 1.83 21.21
N LYS A 55 10.86 2.62 22.28
CA LYS A 55 10.51 4.04 22.20
C LYS A 55 11.69 4.86 21.71
N GLU A 56 12.87 4.60 22.27
CA GLU A 56 14.11 5.28 21.94
C GLU A 56 14.55 5.01 20.49
N CYS A 57 14.49 3.76 20.02
CA CYS A 57 14.79 3.43 18.62
C CYS A 57 13.84 4.13 17.63
N ARG A 58 12.56 4.32 18.01
CA ARG A 58 11.58 5.04 17.19
C ARG A 58 11.87 6.53 17.13
N GLU A 59 12.15 7.16 18.27
CA GLU A 59 12.46 8.59 18.36
C GLU A 59 13.76 8.92 17.61
N ASN A 60 14.80 8.10 17.76
CA ASN A 60 16.06 8.24 17.01
C ASN A 60 15.86 8.11 15.49
N THR A 61 14.90 7.31 15.04
CA THR A 61 14.60 7.18 13.61
C THR A 61 13.83 8.40 13.08
N ILE A 62 12.89 8.96 13.85
CA ILE A 62 12.16 10.17 13.48
C ILE A 62 13.15 11.32 13.34
N ASP A 63 14.07 11.49 14.29
CA ASP A 63 15.02 12.59 14.31
C ASP A 63 15.96 12.54 13.08
N LYS A 64 16.48 11.36 12.75
CA LYS A 64 17.24 11.14 11.50
C LYS A 64 16.43 11.48 10.25
N MET A 65 15.13 11.16 10.22
CA MET A 65 14.29 11.53 9.08
C MET A 65 14.05 13.03 9.01
N VAL A 66 13.74 13.67 10.14
CA VAL A 66 13.51 15.13 10.20
C VAL A 66 14.75 15.88 9.71
N GLU A 67 15.94 15.43 10.10
CA GLU A 67 17.21 15.95 9.59
C GLU A 67 17.33 15.82 8.06
N LEU A 68 16.95 14.68 7.48
CA LEU A 68 16.95 14.51 6.02
C LEU A 68 15.95 15.45 5.31
N TYR A 69 14.80 15.72 5.94
CA TYR A 69 13.75 16.59 5.40
C TYR A 69 13.99 18.09 5.67
N SER A 70 14.89 18.47 6.59
CA SER A 70 15.15 19.87 6.93
C SER A 70 16.00 20.60 5.88
N HIS A 71 16.73 19.85 5.06
CA HIS A 71 17.58 20.40 4.01
C HIS A 71 16.76 20.78 2.77
N THR A 72 17.14 21.88 2.11
CA THR A 72 16.53 22.29 0.84
C THR A 72 16.74 21.21 -0.21
N TRP A 73 15.63 20.68 -0.72
CA TRP A 73 15.67 19.61 -1.71
C TRP A 73 16.17 20.13 -3.06
N LYS A 74 17.14 19.43 -3.66
CA LYS A 74 17.62 19.68 -5.02
C LYS A 74 17.57 18.38 -5.82
N LYS A 75 16.95 18.41 -7.00
CA LYS A 75 16.88 17.25 -7.89
C LYS A 75 18.27 16.83 -8.35
N GLN A 76 18.66 15.60 -8.04
CA GLN A 76 19.86 14.98 -8.59
C GLN A 76 19.51 14.23 -9.88
N ASN A 77 19.55 14.93 -11.03
CA ASN A 77 19.10 14.37 -12.32
C ASN A 77 19.83 13.08 -12.71
N ALA A 78 21.15 13.00 -12.50
CA ALA A 78 21.93 11.80 -12.81
C ALA A 78 21.49 10.60 -11.96
N ASN A 79 21.31 10.79 -10.65
CA ASN A 79 20.84 9.73 -9.74
C ASN A 79 19.41 9.30 -10.08
N PHE A 80 18.53 10.26 -10.34
CA PHE A 80 17.15 10.01 -10.74
C PHE A 80 17.08 9.18 -12.03
N ASN A 81 17.80 9.59 -13.08
CA ASN A 81 17.81 8.89 -14.36
C ASN A 81 18.44 7.49 -14.23
N LYS A 82 19.51 7.35 -13.45
CA LYS A 82 20.14 6.06 -13.16
C LYS A 82 19.16 5.12 -12.46
N PHE A 83 18.51 5.58 -11.40
CA PHE A 83 17.54 4.77 -10.64
C PHE A 83 16.35 4.38 -11.50
N ARG A 84 15.76 5.35 -12.22
CA ARG A 84 14.66 5.12 -13.16
C ARG A 84 15.03 4.09 -14.22
N SER A 85 16.22 4.18 -14.80
CA SER A 85 16.71 3.21 -15.78
C SER A 85 16.88 1.81 -15.18
N GLN A 86 17.47 1.69 -13.98
CA GLN A 86 17.59 0.40 -13.29
C GLN A 86 16.23 -0.23 -12.98
N LEU A 87 15.29 0.58 -12.48
CA LEU A 87 13.93 0.15 -12.17
C LEU A 87 13.20 -0.30 -13.45
N ALA A 88 13.19 0.54 -14.49
CA ALA A 88 12.55 0.23 -15.77
C ALA A 88 13.11 -1.03 -16.44
N ASN A 89 14.43 -1.22 -16.37
CA ASN A 89 15.08 -2.41 -16.91
C ASN A 89 14.68 -3.70 -16.16
N LYS A 90 14.52 -3.63 -14.84
CA LYS A 90 14.19 -4.80 -14.00
C LYS A 90 12.70 -5.11 -13.97
N CYS A 91 11.86 -4.09 -13.91
CA CYS A 91 10.42 -4.23 -13.64
C CYS A 91 9.57 -4.11 -14.90
N ARG A 92 9.99 -3.31 -15.88
CA ARG A 92 9.28 -3.11 -17.16
C ARG A 92 7.86 -2.58 -16.99
N GLY A 93 7.62 -1.69 -16.03
CA GLY A 93 6.30 -1.22 -15.61
C GLY A 93 5.40 -0.72 -16.74
N VAL A 94 5.96 -0.11 -17.79
CA VAL A 94 5.21 0.32 -18.99
C VAL A 94 4.45 -0.84 -19.65
N SER A 95 5.04 -2.05 -19.71
CA SER A 95 4.45 -3.19 -20.41
C SER A 95 3.92 -4.30 -19.48
N THR A 96 4.39 -4.31 -18.24
CA THR A 96 4.08 -5.39 -17.30
C THR A 96 3.24 -4.95 -16.11
N ALA A 97 3.10 -3.65 -15.77
CA ALA A 97 2.45 -3.26 -14.51
C ALA A 97 0.97 -3.64 -14.44
N ILE A 98 0.27 -3.60 -15.58
CA ILE A 98 -1.16 -3.90 -15.67
C ILE A 98 -1.37 -5.22 -16.40
N VAL A 99 -2.30 -6.04 -15.91
CA VAL A 99 -2.79 -7.23 -16.61
C VAL A 99 -3.55 -6.79 -17.85
N THR A 100 -3.05 -7.23 -19.00
CA THR A 100 -3.66 -6.96 -20.30
C THR A 100 -3.88 -8.26 -21.05
N GLN A 101 -4.76 -8.22 -22.04
CA GLN A 101 -4.97 -9.31 -22.97
C GLN A 101 -3.70 -9.71 -23.73
N LYS A 102 -2.75 -8.78 -23.90
CA LYS A 102 -1.44 -9.00 -24.54
C LYS A 102 -0.44 -9.74 -23.65
N ASN A 103 -0.31 -9.33 -22.38
CA ASN A 103 0.70 -9.91 -21.47
C ASN A 103 0.18 -11.11 -20.65
N THR A 104 -1.13 -11.34 -20.67
CA THR A 104 -1.79 -12.47 -19.99
C THR A 104 -2.80 -13.12 -20.95
N PRO A 105 -2.32 -13.90 -21.95
CA PRO A 105 -3.17 -14.49 -22.98
C PRO A 105 -4.11 -15.56 -22.43
N LEU A 106 -5.10 -15.94 -23.23
CA LEU A 106 -6.02 -17.04 -22.91
C LEU A 106 -5.25 -18.33 -22.59
N GLU A 107 -5.78 -19.15 -21.70
CA GLU A 107 -5.21 -20.43 -21.22
C GLU A 107 -3.88 -20.33 -20.47
N SER A 108 -3.27 -19.14 -20.39
CA SER A 108 -2.08 -18.91 -19.57
C SER A 108 -2.38 -19.03 -18.07
N LYS A 109 -1.31 -19.03 -17.27
CA LYS A 109 -1.35 -19.21 -15.81
C LYS A 109 -0.93 -17.92 -15.11
N ILE A 110 -1.78 -17.44 -14.21
CA ILE A 110 -1.46 -16.33 -13.31
C ILE A 110 -0.95 -16.90 -11.99
N PHE A 111 0.28 -16.55 -11.64
CA PHE A 111 0.89 -16.87 -10.35
C PHE A 111 0.71 -15.69 -9.40
N TYR A 112 0.06 -15.91 -8.27
CA TYR A 112 -0.19 -14.86 -7.28
C TYR A 112 1.13 -14.38 -6.65
N ASP A 113 1.31 -13.07 -6.44
CA ASP A 113 2.56 -12.53 -5.87
C ASP A 113 2.67 -12.72 -4.34
N GLY A 114 1.53 -12.70 -3.64
CA GLY A 114 1.47 -12.77 -2.18
C GLY A 114 1.33 -14.17 -1.61
N GLU A 115 1.04 -15.18 -2.43
CA GLU A 115 0.86 -16.56 -1.98
C GLU A 115 1.35 -17.59 -3.01
N LYS A 116 1.96 -18.67 -2.50
CA LYS A 116 2.46 -19.78 -3.32
C LYS A 116 1.41 -20.89 -3.40
N ARG A 117 0.27 -20.58 -4.03
CA ARG A 117 -0.83 -21.53 -4.30
C ARG A 117 -0.86 -21.95 -5.77
N LYS A 118 -1.78 -22.87 -6.11
CA LYS A 118 -2.01 -23.27 -7.50
C LYS A 118 -2.30 -22.03 -8.35
N PRO A 119 -1.65 -21.88 -9.52
CA PRO A 119 -1.89 -20.75 -10.39
C PRO A 119 -3.34 -20.74 -10.90
N LEU A 120 -3.86 -19.55 -11.16
CA LEU A 120 -5.17 -19.37 -11.78
C LEU A 120 -5.04 -19.51 -13.29
N GLN A 121 -5.82 -20.40 -13.90
CA GLN A 121 -5.89 -20.50 -15.35
C GLN A 121 -6.77 -19.38 -15.92
N VAL A 122 -6.31 -18.76 -17.01
CA VAL A 122 -7.03 -17.68 -17.69
C VAL A 122 -8.11 -18.26 -18.58
N THR A 123 -9.36 -18.21 -18.09
CA THR A 123 -10.55 -18.63 -18.84
C THR A 123 -11.02 -17.53 -19.79
N PRO A 124 -11.86 -17.84 -20.80
CA PRO A 124 -12.43 -16.81 -21.69
C PRO A 124 -13.18 -15.71 -20.92
N LYS A 125 -13.92 -16.10 -19.89
CA LYS A 125 -14.64 -15.15 -19.02
C LYS A 125 -13.67 -14.21 -18.31
N LEU A 126 -12.60 -14.74 -17.72
CA LEU A 126 -11.61 -13.90 -17.03
C LEU A 126 -10.82 -13.03 -18.02
N TYR A 127 -10.39 -13.58 -19.15
CA TYR A 127 -9.66 -12.87 -20.21
C TYR A 127 -10.43 -11.65 -20.72
N SER A 128 -11.75 -11.77 -20.89
CA SER A 128 -12.61 -10.67 -21.32
C SER A 128 -12.62 -9.47 -20.36
N THR A 129 -12.24 -9.67 -19.10
CA THR A 129 -12.15 -8.59 -18.09
C THR A 129 -10.83 -7.83 -18.13
N PHE A 130 -9.83 -8.32 -18.84
CA PHE A 130 -8.50 -7.69 -18.88
C PHE A 130 -8.50 -6.49 -19.81
N ALA A 131 -7.68 -5.49 -19.50
CA ALA A 131 -7.47 -4.35 -20.38
C ALA A 131 -6.93 -4.83 -21.73
N LYS A 132 -7.44 -4.27 -22.83
CA LYS A 132 -6.98 -4.64 -24.18
C LYS A 132 -5.51 -4.25 -24.37
N GLU A 133 -5.17 -3.04 -23.93
CA GLU A 133 -3.84 -2.44 -24.04
C GLU A 133 -3.42 -1.78 -22.73
N GLN A 134 -2.18 -1.27 -22.68
CA GLN A 134 -1.67 -0.59 -21.50
C GLN A 134 -2.37 0.78 -21.34
N PRO A 135 -2.99 1.06 -20.18
CA PRO A 135 -3.79 2.27 -20.00
C PRO A 135 -2.95 3.54 -19.84
N PHE A 136 -1.62 3.43 -19.89
CA PHE A 136 -0.67 4.52 -19.65
C PHE A 136 -0.08 5.14 -20.93
N GLN A 137 -0.47 4.65 -22.12
CA GLN A 137 0.05 5.16 -23.40
C GLN A 137 -0.05 6.69 -23.48
N ASN A 138 -1.22 7.25 -23.12
CA ASN A 138 -1.48 8.69 -23.17
C ASN A 138 -0.86 9.49 -22.01
N ALA A 139 -0.48 8.83 -20.91
CA ALA A 139 0.18 9.51 -19.78
C ALA A 139 1.61 9.94 -20.12
N ILE A 140 2.22 9.30 -21.13
CA ILE A 140 3.58 9.57 -21.60
C ILE A 140 3.62 10.86 -22.43
N ASP A 141 2.51 11.25 -23.05
CA ASP A 141 2.53 12.18 -24.19
C ASP A 141 2.03 13.62 -23.92
N SER A 142 1.29 13.94 -22.83
CA SER A 142 0.83 15.36 -22.68
C SER A 142 0.39 15.94 -21.33
N ALA A 143 0.40 15.26 -20.16
CA ALA A 143 -0.17 15.91 -18.97
C ALA A 143 0.32 15.44 -17.60
N HIS A 144 0.15 16.33 -16.61
CA HIS A 144 0.29 16.06 -15.19
C HIS A 144 -0.60 14.90 -14.74
N PHE A 145 -0.05 13.74 -14.39
CA PHE A 145 -0.82 12.55 -13.96
C PHE A 145 -0.80 12.40 -12.43
N VAL A 146 -1.98 12.19 -11.82
CA VAL A 146 -2.16 12.12 -10.37
C VAL A 146 -2.50 10.70 -9.92
N PHE A 147 -1.58 10.12 -9.15
CA PHE A 147 -1.75 8.84 -8.50
C PHE A 147 -2.25 9.01 -7.05
N ARG A 148 -3.25 8.22 -6.66
CA ARG A 148 -3.78 8.16 -5.30
C ARG A 148 -3.82 6.73 -4.77
N CYS A 149 -3.72 6.58 -3.46
CA CYS A 149 -3.75 5.28 -2.81
C CYS A 149 -5.01 5.08 -1.96
N ASN A 150 -5.65 3.92 -2.12
CA ASN A 150 -6.63 3.35 -1.20
C ASN A 150 -7.88 4.21 -0.98
N LEU A 151 -8.44 4.72 -2.08
CA LEU A 151 -9.67 5.51 -2.08
C LEU A 151 -9.70 6.59 -0.98
N PRO A 152 -8.73 7.53 -0.97
CA PRO A 152 -8.65 8.53 0.07
C PRO A 152 -9.84 9.49 -0.01
N PRO A 153 -10.38 9.98 1.11
CA PRO A 153 -11.45 10.97 1.06
C PRO A 153 -10.98 12.22 0.30
N LEU A 154 -11.82 12.70 -0.62
CA LEU A 154 -11.61 13.92 -1.41
C LEU A 154 -12.75 14.92 -1.19
N ASP A 155 -13.41 14.86 -0.04
CA ASP A 155 -14.42 15.84 0.32
C ASP A 155 -13.80 17.24 0.49
N ASN A 156 -14.67 18.25 0.58
CA ASN A 156 -14.26 19.65 0.67
C ASN A 156 -13.34 19.94 1.88
N ALA A 157 -13.33 19.08 2.91
CA ALA A 157 -12.46 19.26 4.06
C ALA A 157 -10.98 19.04 3.70
N TYR A 158 -10.69 18.19 2.70
CA TYR A 158 -9.33 17.84 2.29
C TYR A 158 -8.93 18.41 0.93
N GLY A 159 -9.88 18.83 0.09
CA GLY A 159 -9.61 19.26 -1.29
C GLY A 159 -8.56 20.37 -1.43
N ARG A 160 -8.45 21.28 -0.45
CA ARG A 160 -7.40 22.33 -0.44
C ARG A 160 -5.99 21.78 -0.22
N ASP A 161 -5.85 20.75 0.59
CA ASP A 161 -4.55 20.17 0.95
C ASP A 161 -4.12 19.11 -0.07
N VAL A 162 -5.06 18.27 -0.49
CA VAL A 162 -4.78 17.07 -1.30
C VAL A 162 -5.18 17.21 -2.77
N GLY A 163 -5.87 18.29 -3.15
CA GLY A 163 -6.42 18.51 -4.49
C GLY A 163 -7.50 17.49 -4.89
N ASN A 164 -8.23 17.78 -5.97
CA ASN A 164 -9.34 16.94 -6.43
C ASN A 164 -9.00 16.08 -7.66
N LYS A 165 -7.98 16.44 -8.45
CA LYS A 165 -7.57 15.68 -9.64
C LYS A 165 -7.15 14.26 -9.27
N THR A 166 -7.61 13.28 -10.05
CA THR A 166 -7.23 11.87 -9.92
C THR A 166 -7.24 11.23 -11.29
N ASP A 167 -6.12 10.64 -11.70
CA ASP A 167 -6.04 9.88 -12.97
C ASP A 167 -5.96 8.37 -12.68
N LEU A 168 -5.34 8.00 -11.56
CA LEU A 168 -5.34 6.63 -11.03
C LEU A 168 -5.53 6.63 -9.53
N VAL A 169 -6.43 5.79 -9.03
CA VAL A 169 -6.59 5.50 -7.61
C VAL A 169 -6.55 4.00 -7.35
N THR A 170 -5.85 3.58 -6.31
CA THR A 170 -5.85 2.17 -5.91
C THR A 170 -6.99 1.85 -4.95
N ALA A 171 -7.45 0.60 -4.94
CA ALA A 171 -8.26 0.06 -3.86
C ALA A 171 -7.73 -1.32 -3.45
N ASN A 172 -7.15 -1.42 -2.26
CA ASN A 172 -6.81 -2.72 -1.70
C ASN A 172 -8.10 -3.53 -1.45
N PRO A 173 -8.11 -4.86 -1.71
CA PRO A 173 -9.30 -5.71 -1.53
C PRO A 173 -9.90 -5.67 -0.13
N SER A 174 -9.09 -5.41 0.91
CA SER A 174 -9.60 -5.21 2.28
C SER A 174 -10.59 -4.04 2.37
N ILE A 175 -10.42 -2.97 1.58
CA ILE A 175 -11.36 -1.85 1.54
C ILE A 175 -12.70 -2.31 0.99
N LEU A 176 -12.70 -3.12 -0.07
CA LEU A 176 -13.91 -3.68 -0.66
C LEU A 176 -14.62 -4.61 0.33
N MET A 177 -13.86 -5.42 1.07
CA MET A 177 -14.39 -6.33 2.08
C MET A 177 -14.96 -5.61 3.29
N GLU A 178 -14.21 -4.68 3.88
CA GLU A 178 -14.53 -4.06 5.17
C GLU A 178 -15.50 -2.88 5.03
N LYS A 179 -15.32 -2.03 4.01
CA LYS A 179 -16.13 -0.81 3.84
C LYS A 179 -17.39 -1.05 3.01
N PHE A 180 -17.33 -1.99 2.07
CA PHE A 180 -18.40 -2.24 1.11
C PHE A 180 -18.93 -3.67 1.18
N GLU A 181 -18.75 -4.33 2.33
CA GLU A 181 -19.30 -5.66 2.64
C GLU A 181 -18.97 -6.71 1.56
N GLY A 182 -17.78 -6.59 0.96
CA GLY A 182 -17.32 -7.46 -0.11
C GLY A 182 -18.12 -7.34 -1.41
N LEU A 183 -19.02 -6.36 -1.55
CA LEU A 183 -19.92 -6.18 -2.70
C LEU A 183 -20.85 -7.38 -2.94
N MET A 184 -21.22 -8.07 -1.85
CA MET A 184 -22.18 -9.18 -1.91
C MET A 184 -23.60 -8.63 -2.09
N GLU A 185 -23.97 -7.61 -1.32
CA GLU A 185 -25.31 -7.02 -1.26
C GLU A 185 -25.35 -5.57 -1.80
N HIS A 186 -25.34 -4.57 -0.90
CA HIS A 186 -25.49 -3.16 -1.23
C HIS A 186 -24.28 -2.59 -1.98
N ARG A 187 -24.36 -2.60 -3.32
CA ARG A 187 -23.29 -2.16 -4.24
C ARG A 187 -23.29 -0.66 -4.54
N ARG A 188 -24.44 0.01 -4.42
CA ARG A 188 -24.61 1.44 -4.73
C ARG A 188 -23.64 2.35 -3.96
N PRO A 189 -23.43 2.18 -2.63
CA PRO A 189 -22.49 3.02 -1.88
C PRO A 189 -21.05 2.97 -2.41
N PHE A 190 -20.62 1.82 -2.95
CA PHE A 190 -19.31 1.71 -3.58
C PHE A 190 -19.20 2.58 -4.83
N VAL A 191 -20.17 2.49 -5.74
CA VAL A 191 -20.19 3.27 -6.98
C VAL A 191 -20.29 4.76 -6.70
N GLU A 192 -21.20 5.17 -5.79
CA GLU A 192 -21.36 6.57 -5.41
C GLU A 192 -20.08 7.12 -4.76
N SER A 193 -19.37 6.31 -3.98
CA SER A 193 -18.08 6.71 -3.40
C SER A 193 -16.99 6.94 -4.46
N LEU A 194 -17.16 6.40 -5.67
CA LEU A 194 -16.19 6.54 -6.75
C LEU A 194 -16.44 7.75 -7.66
N SER A 195 -17.64 8.34 -7.61
CA SER A 195 -18.02 9.53 -8.40
C SER A 195 -16.99 10.68 -8.31
N ARG A 196 -16.43 10.90 -7.12
CA ARG A 196 -15.42 11.93 -6.83
C ARG A 196 -14.08 11.74 -7.55
N TYR A 197 -13.83 10.55 -8.11
CA TYR A 197 -12.61 10.29 -8.88
C TYR A 197 -12.84 10.38 -10.39
N GLY A 198 -14.01 10.83 -10.86
CA GLY A 198 -14.27 11.08 -12.28
C GLY A 198 -14.07 9.85 -13.17
N ASP A 199 -13.41 10.03 -14.31
CA ASP A 199 -13.10 9.03 -15.35
C ASP A 199 -11.75 8.30 -15.13
N SER A 200 -11.30 8.27 -13.88
CA SER A 200 -10.03 7.69 -13.47
C SER A 200 -9.95 6.17 -13.60
N LEU A 201 -8.71 5.67 -13.53
CA LEU A 201 -8.40 4.25 -13.42
C LEU A 201 -8.50 3.79 -11.97
N LEU A 202 -9.25 2.70 -11.72
CA LEU A 202 -9.29 2.02 -10.43
C LEU A 202 -8.34 0.81 -10.44
N LEU A 203 -7.19 0.95 -9.79
CA LEU A 203 -6.16 -0.08 -9.76
C LEU A 203 -6.38 -1.08 -8.61
N LEU A 204 -6.60 -2.34 -8.95
CA LEU A 204 -6.90 -3.43 -8.02
C LEU A 204 -5.80 -4.51 -8.02
N PRO A 205 -5.22 -4.88 -6.87
CA PRO A 205 -4.31 -6.04 -6.75
C PRO A 205 -5.10 -7.35 -6.67
N ALA A 206 -5.88 -7.64 -7.72
CA ALA A 206 -6.75 -8.81 -7.82
C ALA A 206 -5.98 -10.13 -7.72
N PHE A 207 -4.75 -10.15 -8.22
CA PHE A 207 -3.92 -11.35 -8.28
C PHE A 207 -2.80 -11.39 -7.24
N SER A 208 -2.95 -10.69 -6.11
CA SER A 208 -2.00 -10.84 -5.00
C SER A 208 -2.30 -12.01 -4.08
N TYR A 209 -3.58 -12.33 -3.86
CA TYR A 209 -4.02 -13.50 -3.11
C TYR A 209 -5.27 -14.09 -3.76
N THR A 210 -5.48 -15.41 -3.67
CA THR A 210 -6.64 -16.10 -4.27
C THR A 210 -7.99 -15.49 -3.86
N HIS A 211 -8.11 -15.03 -2.62
CA HIS A 211 -9.33 -14.39 -2.12
C HIS A 211 -9.56 -12.98 -2.67
N ASN A 212 -8.55 -12.33 -3.27
CA ASN A 212 -8.68 -10.99 -3.86
C ASN A 212 -9.40 -11.02 -5.21
N THR A 213 -9.19 -12.07 -6.00
CA THR A 213 -9.77 -12.22 -7.34
C THR A 213 -11.29 -12.08 -7.34
N PRO A 214 -12.07 -12.85 -6.54
CA PRO A 214 -13.53 -12.77 -6.60
C PRO A 214 -14.08 -11.39 -6.21
N VAL A 215 -13.54 -10.74 -5.16
CA VAL A 215 -14.01 -9.41 -4.74
C VAL A 215 -13.62 -8.32 -5.74
N SER A 216 -12.46 -8.44 -6.38
CA SER A 216 -12.02 -7.49 -7.42
C SER A 216 -12.87 -7.62 -8.69
N LEU A 217 -13.26 -8.84 -9.07
CA LEU A 217 -14.19 -9.06 -10.17
C LEU A 217 -15.59 -8.54 -9.85
N ARG A 218 -16.08 -8.71 -8.61
CA ARG A 218 -17.35 -8.08 -8.18
C ARG A 218 -17.30 -6.56 -8.28
N ALA A 219 -16.19 -5.92 -7.91
CA ALA A 219 -16.01 -4.48 -8.10
C ALA A 219 -16.09 -4.08 -9.58
N LEU A 220 -15.46 -4.85 -10.47
CA LEU A 220 -15.53 -4.60 -11.91
C LEU A 220 -16.96 -4.72 -12.44
N TYR A 221 -17.65 -5.83 -12.16
CA TYR A 221 -19.02 -6.04 -12.65
C TYR A 221 -19.98 -5.00 -12.06
N THR A 222 -19.81 -4.64 -10.78
CA THR A 222 -20.59 -3.56 -10.16
C THR A 222 -20.44 -2.24 -10.92
N LEU A 223 -19.24 -1.87 -11.33
CA LEU A 223 -19.03 -0.63 -12.08
C LEU A 223 -19.62 -0.69 -13.50
N GLN A 224 -19.63 -1.87 -14.12
CA GLN A 224 -20.30 -2.10 -15.40
C GLN A 224 -21.83 -2.00 -15.27
N ASP A 225 -22.42 -2.68 -14.28
CA ASP A 225 -23.86 -2.70 -14.03
C ASP A 225 -24.41 -1.28 -13.81
N PHE A 226 -23.67 -0.46 -13.06
CA PHE A 226 -24.03 0.94 -12.78
C PHE A 226 -23.53 1.93 -13.83
N ARG A 227 -22.87 1.47 -14.91
CA ARG A 227 -22.31 2.32 -15.99
C ARG A 227 -21.41 3.45 -15.46
N SER A 228 -20.57 3.15 -14.48
CA SER A 228 -19.63 4.12 -13.91
C SER A 228 -18.55 4.51 -14.92
N PRO A 229 -18.12 5.78 -14.95
CA PRO A 229 -16.99 6.21 -15.79
C PRO A 229 -15.64 5.71 -15.29
N VAL A 230 -15.54 5.27 -14.03
CA VAL A 230 -14.31 4.72 -13.44
C VAL A 230 -13.98 3.39 -14.08
N ARG A 231 -12.72 3.22 -14.51
CA ARG A 231 -12.27 2.05 -15.26
C ARG A 231 -11.41 1.11 -14.40
N PRO A 232 -11.90 -0.08 -14.03
CA PRO A 232 -11.13 -1.05 -13.26
C PRO A 232 -9.99 -1.64 -14.09
N ILE A 233 -8.81 -1.71 -13.48
CA ILE A 233 -7.64 -2.38 -14.04
C ILE A 233 -6.94 -3.20 -12.96
N PHE A 234 -6.27 -4.28 -13.35
CA PHE A 234 -5.64 -5.20 -12.41
C PHE A 234 -4.12 -5.06 -12.42
N LEU A 235 -3.51 -4.94 -11.23
CA LEU A 235 -2.06 -5.06 -11.08
C LEU A 235 -1.62 -6.46 -11.50
N ASN A 236 -0.56 -6.49 -12.30
CA ASN A 236 0.05 -7.72 -12.74
C ASN A 236 0.99 -8.27 -11.65
N PRO A 237 0.80 -9.52 -11.21
CA PRO A 237 1.59 -10.08 -10.11
C PRO A 237 3.06 -10.31 -10.49
N GLN A 238 3.38 -10.54 -11.77
CA GLN A 238 4.77 -10.64 -12.23
C GLN A 238 5.51 -9.30 -12.04
N TYR A 239 4.86 -8.16 -12.32
CA TYR A 239 5.43 -6.85 -12.03
C TYR A 239 5.67 -6.64 -10.53
N LEU A 240 4.72 -7.05 -9.67
CA LEU A 240 4.89 -6.95 -8.22
C LEU A 240 6.03 -7.83 -7.69
N GLN A 241 6.24 -9.01 -8.27
CA GLN A 241 7.40 -9.87 -7.97
C GLN A 241 8.72 -9.20 -8.36
N SER A 242 8.81 -8.63 -9.57
CA SER A 242 10.00 -7.89 -10.01
C SER A 242 10.29 -6.69 -9.12
N LEU A 243 9.26 -5.93 -8.72
CA LEU A 243 9.40 -4.83 -7.76
C LEU A 243 9.93 -5.33 -6.42
N ALA A 244 9.40 -6.42 -5.89
CA ALA A 244 9.85 -6.97 -4.61
C ALA A 244 11.33 -7.36 -4.67
N GLN A 245 11.79 -7.95 -5.77
CA GLN A 245 13.19 -8.28 -5.99
C GLN A 245 14.06 -7.02 -6.10
N PHE A 246 13.62 -6.04 -6.90
CA PHE A 246 14.34 -4.78 -7.08
C PHE A 246 14.55 -4.06 -5.74
N TRP A 247 13.48 -3.84 -4.98
CA TRP A 247 13.56 -3.14 -3.70
C TRP A 247 14.35 -3.93 -2.64
N ARG A 248 14.29 -5.27 -2.66
CA ARG A 248 15.14 -6.11 -1.81
C ARG A 248 16.63 -5.91 -2.11
N ALA A 249 17.00 -5.77 -3.39
CA ALA A 249 18.36 -5.45 -3.80
C ALA A 249 18.80 -4.04 -3.37
N GLN A 250 17.86 -3.10 -3.26
CA GLN A 250 18.08 -1.76 -2.67
C GLN A 250 18.09 -1.75 -1.13
N GLY A 251 18.08 -2.93 -0.48
CA GLY A 251 18.15 -3.05 0.98
C GLY A 251 16.80 -2.99 1.70
N LEU A 252 15.67 -2.85 0.99
CA LEU A 252 14.35 -2.87 1.61
C LEU A 252 13.94 -4.30 1.97
N ARG A 253 14.14 -4.68 3.23
CA ARG A 253 13.81 -6.01 3.75
C ARG A 253 12.41 -6.04 4.34
N THR A 254 11.41 -6.18 3.48
CA THR A 254 10.01 -6.38 3.88
C THR A 254 9.43 -7.65 3.27
N VAL A 255 8.45 -8.24 3.93
CA VAL A 255 7.66 -9.35 3.38
C VAL A 255 6.83 -8.88 2.19
N ARG A 256 6.30 -7.64 2.25
CA ARG A 256 5.46 -7.08 1.19
C ARG A 256 5.63 -5.57 1.09
N LEU A 257 5.78 -5.07 -0.13
CA LEU A 257 5.82 -3.64 -0.41
C LEU A 257 4.49 -2.96 -0.03
N SER A 258 4.56 -1.69 0.35
CA SER A 258 3.36 -0.88 0.56
C SER A 258 2.77 -0.49 -0.81
N THR A 259 1.45 -0.24 -0.86
CA THR A 259 0.79 0.30 -2.05
C THR A 259 1.48 1.60 -2.51
N GLY A 260 1.91 2.44 -1.57
CA GLY A 260 2.68 3.65 -1.86
C GLY A 260 3.96 3.36 -2.64
N ILE A 261 4.81 2.43 -2.19
CA ILE A 261 6.03 2.07 -2.91
C ILE A 261 5.72 1.50 -4.30
N MET A 262 4.71 0.63 -4.40
CA MET A 262 4.34 0.01 -5.69
C MET A 262 3.97 1.06 -6.73
N VAL A 263 3.12 2.01 -6.34
CA VAL A 263 2.64 3.07 -7.24
C VAL A 263 3.69 4.16 -7.47
N ALA A 264 4.51 4.50 -6.47
CA ALA A 264 5.63 5.41 -6.64
C ALA A 264 6.69 4.83 -7.61
N SER A 265 6.95 3.52 -7.54
CA SER A 265 7.84 2.84 -8.49
C SER A 265 7.26 2.92 -9.91
N LEU A 266 5.96 2.64 -10.05
CA LEU A 266 5.29 2.77 -11.34
C LEU A 266 5.37 4.20 -11.89
N ALA A 267 5.12 5.21 -11.06
CA ALA A 267 5.24 6.62 -11.45
C ALA A 267 6.66 6.97 -11.91
N LEU A 268 7.71 6.44 -11.27
CA LEU A 268 9.09 6.65 -11.72
C LEU A 268 9.36 6.06 -13.11
N GLU A 269 8.79 4.89 -13.40
CA GLU A 269 8.93 4.25 -14.71
C GLU A 269 8.14 4.98 -15.81
N LEU A 270 6.99 5.57 -15.47
CA LEU A 270 6.12 6.26 -16.43
C LEU A 270 6.51 7.73 -16.67
N CYS A 271 7.05 8.42 -15.66
CA CYS A 271 7.14 9.88 -15.67
C CYS A 271 8.57 10.40 -15.60
N ALA A 272 8.83 11.55 -16.21
CA ALA A 272 10.12 12.23 -16.18
C ALA A 272 10.36 13.01 -14.88
N ASN A 273 9.27 13.44 -14.23
CA ASN A 273 9.29 14.08 -12.92
C ASN A 273 8.23 13.43 -12.02
N VAL A 274 8.57 13.17 -10.76
CA VAL A 274 7.65 12.62 -9.77
C VAL A 274 7.72 13.45 -8.49
N HIS A 275 6.57 14.02 -8.10
CA HIS A 275 6.40 14.71 -6.82
C HIS A 275 5.64 13.81 -5.85
N LEU A 276 6.21 13.58 -4.67
CA LEU A 276 5.69 12.63 -3.70
C LEU A 276 5.09 13.37 -2.50
N TYR A 277 3.79 13.14 -2.22
CA TYR A 277 3.07 13.73 -1.10
C TYR A 277 2.51 12.65 -0.18
N GLY A 278 2.39 12.96 1.12
CA GLY A 278 1.79 12.07 2.12
C GLY A 278 2.64 10.85 2.49
N PHE A 279 3.93 10.86 2.15
CA PHE A 279 4.90 9.80 2.45
C PHE A 279 5.59 10.01 3.80
N TRP A 280 4.79 10.22 4.84
CA TRP A 280 5.24 10.38 6.21
C TRP A 280 4.55 9.35 7.12
N PRO A 281 5.30 8.35 7.61
CA PRO A 281 4.71 7.18 8.27
C PRO A 281 4.59 7.33 9.80
N TYR A 282 4.79 8.54 10.32
CA TYR A 282 4.74 8.84 11.75
C TYR A 282 3.54 9.71 12.10
N ALA A 283 3.03 9.54 13.32
CA ALA A 283 1.91 10.32 13.83
C ALA A 283 2.34 11.75 14.24
N GLN A 284 3.62 11.90 14.58
CA GLN A 284 4.25 13.16 14.92
C GLN A 284 4.52 13.93 13.65
N HIS A 285 4.09 15.18 13.60
CA HIS A 285 4.44 16.06 12.49
C HIS A 285 5.97 16.33 12.51
N PRO A 286 6.64 16.35 11.34
CA PRO A 286 8.11 16.39 11.26
C PRO A 286 8.74 17.64 11.89
N GLN A 287 8.02 18.77 11.94
CA GLN A 287 8.60 20.05 12.37
C GLN A 287 8.34 20.36 13.85
N ASP A 288 7.12 20.12 14.34
CA ASP A 288 6.69 20.54 15.69
C ASP A 288 6.40 19.35 16.61
N ARG A 289 6.65 18.12 16.12
CA ARG A 289 6.42 16.83 16.81
C ARG A 289 5.00 16.66 17.39
N ARG A 290 4.05 17.54 17.03
CA ARG A 290 2.66 17.43 17.48
C ARG A 290 2.06 16.17 16.89
N ARG A 291 1.32 15.42 17.72
CA ARG A 291 0.57 14.27 17.22
C ARG A 291 -0.62 14.76 16.41
N SER A 292 -0.80 14.20 15.22
CA SER A 292 -1.99 14.46 14.43
C SER A 292 -3.25 14.04 15.22
N PRO A 293 -4.29 14.89 15.31
CA PRO A 293 -5.52 14.63 16.08
C PRO A 293 -6.23 13.31 15.72
N THR A 294 -5.89 12.72 14.57
CA THR A 294 -6.46 11.50 14.00
C THR A 294 -5.85 10.20 14.53
N THR A 295 -5.02 10.23 15.59
CA THR A 295 -4.41 9.02 16.17
C THR A 295 -4.94 8.61 17.53
N THR A 296 -5.89 9.33 18.11
CA THR A 296 -6.53 8.97 19.38
C THR A 296 -7.79 8.14 19.16
N THR A 297 -7.64 6.88 18.74
CA THR A 297 -8.45 5.70 19.18
C THR A 297 -8.19 4.50 18.27
N THR A 298 -7.32 3.59 18.70
CA THR A 298 -7.39 2.18 18.26
C THR A 298 -7.01 1.30 19.44
N THR A 299 -7.78 1.40 20.53
CA THR A 299 -7.86 0.33 21.53
C THR A 299 -8.74 -0.76 20.95
N GLY A 300 -8.16 -1.73 20.23
CA GLY A 300 -8.94 -2.87 19.76
C GLY A 300 -8.20 -3.95 18.98
N ARG A 301 -7.25 -3.63 18.08
CA ARG A 301 -6.70 -4.68 17.18
C ARG A 301 -5.23 -4.56 16.78
N ALA A 302 -4.39 -3.92 17.59
CA ALA A 302 -2.96 -3.80 17.33
C ALA A 302 -2.07 -3.98 18.58
N LYS A 303 -2.28 -5.05 19.36
CA LYS A 303 -1.22 -5.60 20.22
C LYS A 303 -0.55 -6.77 19.49
N ARG A 304 0.13 -6.50 18.37
CA ARG A 304 1.29 -7.33 18.02
C ARG A 304 2.45 -6.80 18.84
N ARG A 305 2.70 -7.49 19.94
CA ARG A 305 3.83 -7.29 20.85
C ARG A 305 5.12 -7.27 20.00
N CYS A 306 5.87 -6.17 19.98
CA CYS A 306 7.28 -6.22 19.56
C CYS A 306 8.01 -7.02 20.63
N THR A 307 8.16 -8.34 20.46
CA THR A 307 8.68 -9.22 21.51
C THR A 307 10.17 -9.49 21.44
N GLN A 308 10.92 -9.01 20.44
CA GLN A 308 12.37 -9.22 20.40
C GLN A 308 13.10 -8.08 19.72
N CYS A 309 13.50 -7.07 20.48
CA CYS A 309 14.64 -6.22 20.11
C CYS A 309 15.91 -6.94 20.56
N ARG A 310 16.69 -7.50 19.63
CA ARG A 310 18.07 -7.91 19.92
C ARG A 310 18.98 -6.67 19.86
N PRO A 311 19.90 -6.46 20.81
CA PRO A 311 20.74 -5.26 20.89
C PRO A 311 21.70 -5.02 19.71
N SER A 312 21.81 -5.96 18.77
CA SER A 312 22.82 -5.92 17.69
C SER A 312 22.25 -5.68 16.29
N SER A 313 21.01 -5.22 16.16
CA SER A 313 20.45 -4.90 14.85
C SER A 313 19.53 -3.68 14.89
N ASP A 314 19.84 -2.66 14.10
CA ASP A 314 19.04 -1.44 13.86
C ASP A 314 17.62 -1.69 13.29
N THR A 315 17.17 -2.94 13.28
CA THR A 315 16.02 -3.42 12.52
C THR A 315 14.69 -3.37 13.29
N CYS A 316 14.66 -2.93 14.55
CA CYS A 316 13.60 -3.40 15.46
C CYS A 316 12.43 -2.46 15.80
N CYS A 317 12.34 -1.24 15.24
CA CYS A 317 11.17 -0.37 15.50
C CYS A 317 10.31 0.02 14.30
N ALA A 318 10.56 -0.57 13.14
CA ALA A 318 9.67 -0.40 12.00
C ALA A 318 8.61 -1.51 11.95
N SER A 319 7.61 -1.46 12.83
CA SER A 319 6.44 -2.34 12.71
C SER A 319 5.57 -2.03 11.49
N THR A 320 6.01 -1.20 10.54
CA THR A 320 5.37 -1.06 9.24
C THR A 320 6.40 -0.83 8.15
N THR A 321 6.24 -1.53 7.03
CA THR A 321 6.82 -1.22 5.72
C THR A 321 6.78 0.29 5.37
N ARG A 322 5.89 1.05 6.02
CA ARG A 322 5.71 2.50 5.87
C ARG A 322 6.90 3.31 6.36
N ALA A 323 7.51 2.98 7.51
CA ALA A 323 8.67 3.72 8.05
C ALA A 323 9.86 3.68 7.08
N TRP A 324 10.26 2.47 6.68
CA TRP A 324 11.39 2.29 5.76
C TRP A 324 11.12 2.86 4.36
N SER A 325 9.87 2.88 3.90
CA SER A 325 9.54 3.46 2.59
C SER A 325 9.92 4.94 2.46
N GLY A 326 9.76 5.73 3.53
CA GLY A 326 10.18 7.14 3.55
C GLY A 326 11.70 7.30 3.60
N PHE A 327 12.39 6.48 4.39
CA PHE A 327 13.85 6.54 4.56
C PHE A 327 14.59 6.12 3.28
N THR A 328 14.17 5.01 2.65
CA THR A 328 14.77 4.55 1.40
C THR A 328 14.49 5.55 0.27
N TRP A 329 13.30 6.16 0.23
CA TRP A 329 12.98 7.18 -0.78
C TRP A 329 13.84 8.44 -0.65
N ALA A 330 13.97 8.97 0.57
CA ALA A 330 14.84 10.12 0.84
C ALA A 330 16.27 9.83 0.38
N ASN A 331 16.83 8.66 0.71
CA ASN A 331 18.17 8.27 0.29
C ASN A 331 18.31 8.00 -1.21
N VAL A 332 17.28 7.47 -1.88
CA VAL A 332 17.29 7.22 -3.33
C VAL A 332 17.31 8.54 -4.13
N ILE A 333 16.68 9.60 -3.61
CA ILE A 333 16.57 10.89 -4.32
C ILE A 333 17.60 11.92 -3.85
N GLN A 334 17.97 11.92 -2.56
CA GLN A 334 18.92 12.86 -1.96
C GLN A 334 20.35 12.33 -1.87
N GLY A 335 20.60 11.07 -2.28
CA GLY A 335 21.77 10.27 -1.87
C GLY A 335 23.08 11.04 -1.68
N PRO A 336 23.84 10.75 -0.60
CA PRO A 336 25.19 11.30 -0.43
C PRO A 336 26.04 10.82 -1.62
N GLY A 337 26.83 11.72 -2.18
CA GLY A 337 27.76 11.38 -3.26
C GLY A 337 28.53 10.12 -2.88
N MET A 338 28.50 9.11 -3.76
CA MET A 338 29.36 7.94 -3.64
C MET A 338 30.82 8.43 -3.62
N GLN A 339 31.39 8.61 -2.42
CA GLN A 339 32.84 8.68 -2.28
C GLN A 339 33.37 7.27 -2.53
N GLY A 340 33.81 7.05 -3.76
CA GLY A 340 34.73 5.97 -4.07
C GLY A 340 36.03 6.22 -3.33
N ASN A 341 36.59 5.15 -2.76
CA ASN A 341 37.97 5.13 -2.28
C ASN A 341 38.91 5.49 -3.43
N HIS A 342 39.39 6.73 -3.48
CA HIS A 342 40.60 7.08 -4.21
C HIS A 342 41.47 8.00 -3.36
N SER A 343 42.74 7.62 -3.33
CA SER A 343 43.83 8.10 -2.51
C SER A 343 44.08 9.60 -2.63
N HIS A 344 44.64 10.15 -1.53
CA HIS A 344 45.02 11.53 -1.29
C HIS A 344 45.71 12.26 -2.47
N ALA A 345 45.20 13.46 -2.76
CA ALA A 345 45.99 14.64 -3.17
C ALA A 345 45.25 15.92 -2.69
N PRO A 346 45.93 16.94 -2.16
CA PRO A 346 45.25 18.13 -1.62
C PRO A 346 44.88 19.11 -2.75
N PRO A 347 43.64 19.64 -2.79
CA PRO A 347 43.28 20.68 -3.74
C PRO A 347 43.58 22.10 -3.22
N LEU A 348 44.07 22.93 -4.14
CA LEU A 348 44.31 24.37 -4.02
C LEU A 348 43.03 25.14 -3.69
N ALA A 349 43.18 26.27 -2.97
CA ALA A 349 42.09 27.10 -2.47
C ALA A 349 41.26 27.77 -3.58
N PRO A 350 39.91 27.80 -3.49
CA PRO A 350 39.06 28.55 -4.39
C PRO A 350 38.90 30.03 -3.95
N PRO A 351 38.62 30.95 -4.90
CA PRO A 351 38.41 32.38 -4.64
C PRO A 351 37.07 32.66 -3.91
N PRO A 352 36.93 33.83 -3.26
CA PRO A 352 35.80 34.10 -2.38
C PRO A 352 34.47 34.27 -3.13
N ALA A 353 33.39 33.73 -2.53
CA ALA A 353 32.03 33.84 -3.04
C ALA A 353 31.39 35.21 -2.73
N PRO A 354 30.49 35.72 -3.59
CA PRO A 354 29.72 36.93 -3.32
C PRO A 354 28.66 36.71 -2.23
N PRO A 355 28.20 37.78 -1.54
CA PRO A 355 27.35 37.67 -0.36
C PRO A 355 25.92 37.19 -0.70
N PRO A 356 25.24 36.51 0.24
CA PRO A 356 23.91 35.96 0.02
C PRO A 356 22.83 37.05 0.08
N GLU A 357 22.03 37.17 -0.98
CA GLU A 357 20.77 37.89 -0.95
C GLU A 357 19.78 37.18 -0.02
N LYS A 358 19.30 37.95 0.96
CA LYS A 358 18.25 37.54 1.91
C LYS A 358 16.90 37.63 1.21
N PHE A 359 16.21 36.50 1.04
CA PHE A 359 14.77 36.53 0.79
C PHE A 359 14.02 36.34 2.10
N THR A 360 13.51 37.46 2.61
CA THR A 360 12.53 37.56 3.70
C THR A 360 11.18 36.98 3.26
N ALA A 361 10.55 36.27 4.19
CA ALA A 361 9.17 35.81 4.06
C ALA A 361 8.21 36.99 4.02
N LEU A 362 7.36 37.06 3.00
CA LEU A 362 6.05 37.70 3.08
C LEU A 362 5.10 37.18 1.96
N GLU A 363 3.90 36.86 2.45
CA GLU A 363 2.59 36.95 1.81
C GLU A 363 2.06 35.92 0.81
N ARG A 364 0.89 35.40 1.22
CA ARG A 364 -0.17 34.76 0.44
C ARG A 364 -0.54 35.65 -0.75
N HIS A 365 -0.72 35.07 -1.92
CA HIS A 365 -1.89 35.27 -2.79
C HIS A 365 -1.81 34.31 -3.99
N ASP A 366 -2.92 33.63 -4.26
CA ASP A 366 -3.37 33.10 -5.56
C ASP A 366 -2.38 32.28 -6.41
N PHE A 367 -2.35 30.95 -6.19
CA PHE A 367 -1.84 30.00 -7.20
C PHE A 367 -2.95 29.62 -8.18
N ASN A 368 -3.18 30.48 -9.16
CA ASN A 368 -3.60 30.06 -10.49
C ASN A 368 -2.47 30.51 -11.44
N PRO A 369 -1.58 29.61 -11.91
CA PRO A 369 -0.53 30.04 -12.82
C PRO A 369 -1.15 30.41 -14.18
N PRO A 370 -0.70 31.51 -14.81
CA PRO A 370 -1.22 31.93 -16.11
C PRO A 370 -0.86 30.90 -17.19
N LEU A 371 -1.83 30.66 -18.08
CA LEU A 371 -1.64 29.98 -19.36
C LEU A 371 -0.68 30.81 -20.23
N SER A 372 0.61 30.49 -20.18
CA SER A 372 1.57 30.92 -21.21
C SER A 372 2.28 29.71 -21.80
N GLN A 373 1.94 29.44 -23.07
CA GLN A 373 2.64 28.66 -24.09
C GLN A 373 3.88 27.89 -23.62
N GLN A 374 3.78 26.57 -23.47
CA GLN A 374 4.96 25.69 -23.41
C GLN A 374 5.29 25.13 -24.80
N PRO A 375 6.58 25.06 -25.17
CA PRO A 375 7.02 24.56 -26.46
C PRO A 375 6.81 23.04 -26.56
N HIS A 376 6.56 22.57 -27.78
CA HIS A 376 6.40 21.16 -28.14
C HIS A 376 7.53 20.31 -27.55
N GLY A 377 7.15 19.33 -26.70
CA GLY A 377 8.07 18.35 -26.10
C GLY A 377 7.99 18.19 -24.56
N SER A 378 6.86 18.51 -23.91
CA SER A 378 6.78 18.44 -22.43
C SER A 378 6.85 17.00 -21.91
N ALA A 379 7.93 16.66 -21.20
CA ALA A 379 8.09 15.37 -20.56
C ALA A 379 7.05 15.18 -19.43
N ALA A 380 6.39 14.02 -19.37
CA ALA A 380 5.32 13.73 -18.40
C ALA A 380 5.75 13.97 -16.95
N THR A 381 4.97 14.76 -16.20
CA THR A 381 5.17 15.03 -14.77
C THR A 381 4.07 14.35 -13.97
N CYS A 382 4.41 13.68 -12.88
CA CYS A 382 3.45 12.96 -12.05
C CYS A 382 3.44 13.46 -10.62
N ALA A 383 2.25 13.59 -10.05
CA ALA A 383 2.06 13.83 -8.64
C ALA A 383 1.50 12.56 -7.99
N PHE A 384 2.19 12.05 -7.00
CA PHE A 384 1.70 10.96 -6.19
C PHE A 384 1.24 11.50 -4.85
N ARG A 385 0.01 11.17 -4.43
CA ARG A 385 -0.56 11.58 -3.14
C ARG A 385 -0.97 10.34 -2.34
N ALA A 386 -0.16 9.98 -1.34
CA ALA A 386 -0.56 8.97 -0.36
C ALA A 386 -1.54 9.61 0.61
N GLY A 387 -2.82 9.26 0.50
CA GLY A 387 -3.77 9.43 1.59
C GLY A 387 -3.72 8.23 2.51
N THR A 388 -3.72 8.45 3.82
CA THR A 388 -4.04 7.40 4.79
C THR A 388 -5.56 7.28 4.89
N TRP A 389 -6.11 6.17 4.43
CA TRP A 389 -7.47 5.79 4.79
C TRP A 389 -7.54 5.57 6.30
N GLN A 390 -8.50 6.21 6.96
CA GLN A 390 -8.81 5.98 8.37
C GLN A 390 -10.23 5.41 8.52
N PRO A 391 -10.43 4.31 9.27
CA PRO A 391 -11.75 3.66 9.41
C PRO A 391 -12.81 4.45 10.19
N HIS A 392 -12.52 5.61 10.78
CA HIS A 392 -13.45 6.27 11.71
C HIS A 392 -13.77 7.70 11.30
N LYS A 393 -14.68 7.84 10.34
CA LYS A 393 -15.68 8.92 10.25
C LYS A 393 -16.85 8.41 9.41
N ILE A 394 -17.74 7.63 10.03
CA ILE A 394 -19.14 7.56 9.62
C ILE A 394 -19.88 8.32 10.72
N ALA A 395 -20.15 9.58 10.46
CA ALA A 395 -21.14 10.37 11.18
C ALA A 395 -21.87 11.15 10.08
N GLY A 396 -23.16 10.87 9.91
CA GLY A 396 -24.02 11.34 8.82
C GLY A 396 -24.41 10.20 7.91
#